data_AF-H0TCY6-F1
#
_entry.id   AF-H0TCY6-F1
#
_cell.length_a   1.000
_cell.length_b   1.000
_cell.length_c   1.000
_cell.angle_alpha   90.00
_cell.angle_beta   90.00
_cell.angle_gamma   90.00
#
_symmetry.space_group_name_H-M   'P 1'
#
loop_
_entity.id
_entity.type
_entity.pdbx_description
1 polymer ?
#
loop_
_entity_poly.entity_id
_entity_poly.type
_entity_poly.pdbx_seq_one_letter_code
_entity_poly.pdbx_strand_id
1 'polypeptide(L)'
;MIVRVLILALVVAVIFRAQAALAQGTFPAPLPGHTGDSALPSGNGPGAAPIDHLTSPFSGATGPVGSSESCRTEFFPLREEAERRGKLIKAASDRHAPPDEVCRLIGAFEDAEAKMIKYVEATAQACSISVRVVDQLKGGHETTQRLLQKVCDAAKRMRPAGPAGPSGDFEPSRPPL
;
A
#
# COMPACT_ATOMS: atom_id res chain seq x y z
N MET A 1 11.51 3.91 -38.49
CA MET A 1 10.44 2.89 -38.36
C MET A 1 10.91 1.67 -37.56
N ILE A 2 12.14 1.20 -37.76
CA ILE A 2 12.74 0.03 -37.05
C ILE A 2 12.75 0.21 -35.51
N VAL A 3 13.07 1.39 -34.98
CA VAL A 3 13.06 1.66 -33.52
C VAL A 3 11.64 1.57 -32.92
N ARG A 4 10.61 2.00 -33.65
CA ARG A 4 9.22 1.89 -33.19
C ARG A 4 8.74 0.44 -33.22
N VAL A 5 9.17 -0.33 -34.22
CA VAL A 5 8.91 -1.79 -34.32
C VAL A 5 9.62 -2.54 -33.17
N LEU A 6 10.84 -2.16 -32.82
CA LEU A 6 11.58 -2.74 -31.68
C LEU A 6 10.92 -2.45 -30.33
N ILE A 7 10.44 -1.22 -30.11
CA ILE A 7 9.75 -0.85 -28.87
C ILE A 7 8.42 -1.60 -28.74
N LEU A 8 7.64 -1.71 -29.83
CA LEU A 8 6.38 -2.47 -29.83
C LEU A 8 6.62 -3.98 -29.60
N ALA A 9 7.66 -4.55 -30.22
CA ALA A 9 8.02 -5.96 -30.01
C ALA A 9 8.48 -6.25 -28.57
N LEU A 10 9.22 -5.33 -27.94
CA LEU A 10 9.62 -5.45 -26.53
C LEU A 10 8.43 -5.37 -25.58
N VAL A 11 7.46 -4.48 -25.84
CA VAL A 11 6.24 -4.37 -25.02
C VAL A 11 5.38 -5.63 -25.12
N VAL A 12 5.21 -6.20 -26.32
CA VAL A 12 4.46 -7.46 -26.52
C VAL A 12 5.17 -8.65 -25.86
N ALA A 13 6.50 -8.74 -25.95
CA ALA A 13 7.27 -9.81 -25.32
C ALA A 13 7.21 -9.78 -23.79
N VAL A 14 7.13 -8.59 -23.17
CA VAL A 14 6.98 -8.45 -21.71
C VAL A 14 5.56 -8.84 -21.26
N ILE A 15 4.53 -8.49 -22.04
CA ILE A 15 3.14 -8.85 -21.74
C ILE A 15 2.93 -10.37 -21.88
N PHE A 16 3.55 -11.03 -22.87
CA PHE A 16 3.42 -12.47 -23.06
C PHE A 16 4.10 -13.30 -21.95
N ARG A 17 5.11 -12.74 -21.27
CA ARG A 17 5.76 -13.38 -20.10
C ARG A 17 4.96 -13.30 -18.80
N ALA A 18 3.85 -12.55 -18.77
CA ALA A 18 2.97 -12.45 -17.60
C ALA A 18 1.81 -13.48 -17.59
N GLN A 19 1.70 -14.35 -18.60
CA GLN A 19 0.60 -15.32 -18.72
C GLN A 19 0.91 -16.70 -18.09
N ALA A 20 2.05 -16.87 -17.43
CA ALA A 20 2.45 -18.13 -16.81
C ALA A 20 2.55 -18.03 -15.27
N ALA A 21 1.49 -17.54 -14.60
CA ALA A 21 1.35 -17.70 -13.14
C ALA A 21 -0.07 -17.32 -12.65
N LEU A 22 -1.11 -17.97 -13.18
CA LEU A 22 -2.37 -18.11 -12.45
C LEU A 22 -2.68 -19.59 -12.36
N ALA A 23 -2.79 -20.07 -11.13
CA ALA A 23 -3.00 -21.46 -10.70
C ALA A 23 -1.74 -22.32 -10.57
N GLN A 24 -1.13 -22.33 -9.37
CA GLN A 24 -1.16 -23.49 -8.46
C GLN A 24 -1.00 -22.99 -7.01
N GLY A 25 -1.95 -23.34 -6.14
CA GLY A 25 -1.75 -23.29 -4.69
C GLY A 25 -0.76 -24.35 -4.22
N THR A 26 -0.32 -24.24 -2.95
CA THR A 26 0.62 -25.10 -2.18
C THR A 26 1.69 -24.16 -1.59
N PHE A 27 1.53 -23.61 -0.37
CA PHE A 27 1.62 -24.33 0.92
C PHE A 27 2.86 -25.24 0.92
N PRO A 28 3.84 -25.10 1.83
CA PRO A 28 5.11 -25.81 1.72
C PRO A 28 4.88 -27.34 1.65
N ALA A 29 5.20 -27.95 0.51
CA ALA A 29 5.14 -29.40 0.35
C ALA A 29 6.40 -30.04 1.00
N PRO A 30 6.24 -31.07 1.86
CA PRO A 30 7.34 -31.85 2.41
C PRO A 30 8.00 -32.73 1.34
N LEU A 31 9.27 -33.07 1.60
CA LEU A 31 10.15 -33.85 0.73
C LEU A 31 9.59 -35.23 0.32
N PRO A 32 10.05 -35.76 -0.83
CA PRO A 32 9.56 -37.02 -1.41
C PRO A 32 10.14 -38.26 -0.74
N GLY A 33 9.25 -39.23 -0.55
CA GLY A 33 9.56 -40.60 -0.21
C GLY A 33 8.78 -41.02 1.02
N HIS A 34 7.62 -41.64 0.82
CA HIS A 34 7.20 -42.92 1.40
C HIS A 34 5.84 -43.31 0.78
N THR A 35 5.88 -44.37 -0.02
CA THR A 35 4.76 -45.06 -0.63
C THR A 35 4.02 -45.95 0.38
N GLY A 36 2.71 -46.09 0.19
CA GLY A 36 1.88 -47.16 0.71
C GLY A 36 0.80 -46.68 1.68
N ASP A 37 -0.44 -47.16 1.69
CA ASP A 37 -1.19 -48.02 0.78
C ASP A 37 -2.64 -47.92 1.30
N SER A 38 -3.60 -47.91 0.39
CA SER A 38 -4.95 -48.49 0.50
C SER A 38 -5.86 -48.30 1.74
N ALA A 39 -7.11 -47.98 1.37
CA ALA A 39 -8.35 -48.57 1.86
C ALA A 39 -9.02 -48.03 3.14
N LEU A 40 -10.21 -47.48 2.90
CA LEU A 40 -11.33 -47.44 3.86
C LEU A 40 -11.55 -48.84 4.47
N PRO A 41 -12.02 -48.88 5.73
CA PRO A 41 -13.27 -49.59 5.95
C PRO A 41 -14.27 -48.81 6.81
N SER A 42 -15.50 -48.85 6.31
CA SER A 42 -16.73 -48.59 7.04
C SER A 42 -16.94 -49.66 8.12
N GLY A 43 -17.41 -49.27 9.31
CA GLY A 43 -17.72 -50.20 10.41
C GLY A 43 -18.70 -49.59 11.41
N ASN A 44 -19.93 -50.10 11.42
CA ASN A 44 -21.05 -49.71 12.29
C ASN A 44 -20.81 -50.08 13.77
N GLY A 45 -21.26 -49.21 14.70
CA GLY A 45 -21.41 -49.50 16.13
C GLY A 45 -22.33 -48.47 16.83
N PRO A 46 -23.31 -48.89 17.66
CA PRO A 46 -24.31 -48.00 18.26
C PRO A 46 -23.90 -47.53 19.66
N GLY A 47 -23.99 -46.22 19.95
CA GLY A 47 -23.71 -45.68 21.28
C GLY A 47 -23.97 -44.18 21.39
N ALA A 48 -24.83 -43.80 22.34
CA ALA A 48 -25.43 -42.48 22.53
C ALA A 48 -24.49 -41.41 23.13
N ALA A 49 -24.72 -40.13 22.74
CA ALA A 49 -24.87 -38.93 23.59
C ALA A 49 -24.48 -37.63 22.83
N PRO A 50 -25.11 -36.48 23.15
CA PRO A 50 -25.05 -35.26 22.32
C PRO A 50 -23.87 -34.32 22.67
N ILE A 51 -23.44 -33.57 21.65
CA ILE A 51 -22.74 -32.26 21.65
C ILE A 51 -22.34 -31.65 23.02
N ASP A 52 -21.03 -31.42 23.23
CA ASP A 52 -20.55 -30.19 23.91
C ASP A 52 -19.05 -29.91 23.66
N HIS A 53 -18.81 -29.03 22.69
CA HIS A 53 -17.95 -27.84 22.81
C HIS A 53 -16.52 -27.89 23.41
N LEU A 54 -15.61 -28.80 23.04
CA LEU A 54 -14.17 -28.64 23.36
C LEU A 54 -13.31 -29.20 22.20
N THR A 55 -12.68 -28.39 21.35
CA THR A 55 -11.36 -27.79 21.61
C THR A 55 -10.96 -26.95 20.40
N SER A 56 -10.97 -25.62 20.55
CA SER A 56 -10.17 -24.74 19.69
C SER A 56 -9.41 -23.81 20.62
N PRO A 57 -8.08 -23.66 20.48
CA PRO A 57 -7.21 -23.04 21.49
C PRO A 57 -7.35 -21.51 21.58
N PHE A 58 -8.46 -20.93 21.09
CA PHE A 58 -8.74 -19.52 21.24
C PHE A 58 -9.50 -19.26 22.54
N SER A 59 -8.87 -19.57 23.68
CA SER A 59 -9.31 -19.09 24.98
C SER A 59 -8.27 -18.12 25.53
N GLY A 60 -8.73 -16.91 25.83
CA GLY A 60 -8.10 -16.07 26.84
C GLY A 60 -7.39 -14.81 26.34
N ALA A 61 -8.16 -13.79 25.99
CA ALA A 61 -7.77 -12.42 26.28
C ALA A 61 -9.02 -11.55 26.51
N THR A 62 -9.73 -11.81 27.61
CA THR A 62 -10.51 -10.75 28.27
C THR A 62 -9.51 -9.79 28.92
N GLY A 63 -8.87 -8.97 28.09
CA GLY A 63 -8.24 -7.74 28.56
C GLY A 63 -9.34 -6.78 29.04
N PRO A 64 -9.00 -5.75 29.84
CA PRO A 64 -9.97 -4.76 30.27
C PRO A 64 -10.66 -4.16 29.05
N VAL A 65 -11.96 -4.43 28.92
CA VAL A 65 -12.77 -4.13 27.72
C VAL A 65 -13.01 -2.63 27.52
N GLY A 66 -12.53 -1.79 28.45
CA GLY A 66 -12.76 -0.34 28.44
C GLY A 66 -11.63 0.49 27.80
N SER A 67 -10.35 0.14 28.01
CA SER A 67 -9.25 1.00 27.55
C SER A 67 -8.91 0.78 26.07
N SER A 68 -8.92 -0.46 25.60
CA SER A 68 -8.67 -0.80 24.19
C SER A 68 -9.79 -0.33 23.25
N GLU A 69 -11.03 -0.30 23.73
CA GLU A 69 -12.21 0.17 22.98
C GLU A 69 -12.19 1.70 22.77
N SER A 70 -11.88 2.48 23.82
CA SER A 70 -11.69 3.93 23.71
C SER A 70 -10.54 4.27 22.76
N CYS A 71 -9.43 3.53 22.86
CA CYS A 71 -8.31 3.68 21.94
C CYS A 71 -8.67 3.44 20.48
N ARG A 72 -9.47 2.40 20.20
CA ARG A 72 -10.00 2.13 18.86
C ARG A 72 -10.94 3.24 18.38
N THR A 73 -11.80 3.74 19.26
CA THR A 73 -12.81 4.76 18.93
C THR A 73 -12.16 6.08 18.52
N GLU A 74 -11.14 6.51 19.26
CA GLU A 74 -10.34 7.71 18.96
C GLU A 74 -9.41 7.52 17.75
N PHE A 75 -8.92 6.28 17.52
CA PHE A 75 -8.06 5.95 16.38
C PHE A 75 -8.84 5.85 15.05
N PHE A 76 -10.08 5.37 15.09
CA PHE A 76 -10.91 5.16 13.90
C PHE A 76 -11.02 6.39 12.98
N PRO A 77 -11.32 7.61 13.48
CA PRO A 77 -11.39 8.79 12.60
C PRO A 77 -10.04 9.16 11.97
N LEU A 78 -8.92 8.94 12.67
CA LEU A 78 -7.58 9.15 12.11
C LEU A 78 -7.32 8.20 10.94
N ARG A 79 -7.71 6.93 11.12
CA ARG A 79 -7.58 5.91 10.09
C ARG A 79 -8.51 6.19 8.91
N GLU A 80 -9.77 6.56 9.16
CA GLU A 80 -10.73 6.89 8.11
C GLU A 80 -10.25 8.07 7.26
N GLU A 81 -9.66 9.10 7.88
CA GLU A 81 -9.10 10.23 7.16
C GLU A 81 -7.92 9.81 6.28
N ALA A 82 -7.03 8.96 6.77
CA ALA A 82 -5.95 8.39 5.97
C ALA A 82 -6.53 7.59 4.78
N GLU A 83 -7.50 6.71 5.01
CA GLU A 83 -8.14 5.93 3.95
C GLU A 83 -8.86 6.81 2.91
N ARG A 84 -9.53 7.88 3.36
CA ARG A 84 -10.18 8.86 2.48
C ARG A 84 -9.16 9.56 1.59
N ARG A 85 -8.04 10.03 2.14
CA ARG A 85 -6.96 10.67 1.35
C ARG A 85 -6.26 9.67 0.43
N GLY A 86 -6.05 8.44 0.89
CA GLY A 86 -5.52 7.34 0.07
C GLY A 86 -6.39 7.03 -1.15
N LYS A 87 -7.72 7.04 -1.00
CA LYS A 87 -8.66 6.87 -2.12
C LYS A 87 -8.55 8.00 -3.15
N LEU A 88 -8.34 9.24 -2.72
CA LEU A 88 -8.13 10.36 -3.64
C LEU A 88 -6.83 10.21 -4.43
N ILE A 89 -5.74 9.77 -3.78
CA ILE A 89 -4.47 9.46 -4.46
C ILE A 89 -4.68 8.34 -5.46
N LYS A 90 -5.36 7.26 -5.07
CA LYS A 90 -5.66 6.14 -5.98
C LYS A 90 -6.47 6.60 -7.18
N ALA A 91 -7.54 7.37 -6.97
CA ALA A 91 -8.36 7.90 -8.06
C ALA A 91 -7.57 8.84 -8.99
N ALA A 92 -6.63 9.63 -8.45
CA ALA A 92 -5.72 10.45 -9.24
C ALA A 92 -4.70 9.61 -10.01
N SER A 93 -4.14 8.57 -9.39
CA SER A 93 -3.22 7.64 -10.03
C SER A 93 -3.89 6.83 -11.14
N ASP A 94 -5.11 6.33 -10.92
CA ASP A 94 -5.86 5.53 -11.89
C ASP A 94 -6.17 6.34 -13.16
N ARG A 95 -6.43 7.65 -13.02
CA ARG A 95 -6.57 8.57 -14.17
C ARG A 95 -5.24 9.11 -14.73
N HIS A 96 -4.10 8.67 -14.20
CA HIS A 96 -2.76 9.15 -14.55
C HIS A 96 -2.66 10.69 -14.45
N ALA A 97 -3.17 11.23 -13.34
CA ALA A 97 -3.11 12.65 -13.03
C ALA A 97 -1.67 13.20 -13.07
N PRO A 98 -1.49 14.48 -13.41
CA PRO A 98 -0.17 15.06 -13.51
C PRO A 98 0.52 15.08 -12.12
N PRO A 99 1.86 15.03 -12.07
CA PRO A 99 2.59 14.81 -10.83
C PRO A 99 2.41 15.93 -9.79
N ASP A 100 2.08 17.15 -10.20
CA ASP A 100 1.77 18.28 -9.31
C ASP A 100 0.47 18.04 -8.54
N GLU A 101 -0.54 17.45 -9.17
CA GLU A 101 -1.79 17.06 -8.52
C GLU A 101 -1.56 15.90 -7.56
N VAL A 102 -0.85 14.86 -8.01
CA VAL A 102 -0.55 13.68 -7.19
C VAL A 102 0.33 14.05 -5.99
N CYS A 103 1.35 14.90 -6.18
CA CYS A 103 2.21 15.43 -5.10
C CYS A 103 1.38 16.09 -4.00
N ARG A 104 0.39 16.91 -4.37
CA ARG A 104 -0.50 17.59 -3.41
C ARG A 104 -1.36 16.60 -2.62
N LEU A 105 -1.90 15.60 -3.30
CA LEU A 105 -2.74 14.56 -2.67
C LEU A 105 -1.94 13.67 -1.73
N ILE A 106 -0.72 13.27 -2.13
CA ILE A 106 0.18 12.49 -1.27
C ILE A 106 0.61 13.31 -0.06
N GLY A 107 0.90 14.61 -0.22
CA GLY A 107 1.26 15.47 0.92
C GLY A 107 0.13 15.55 1.94
N ALA A 108 -1.11 15.67 1.46
CA ALA A 108 -2.27 15.60 2.33
C ALA A 108 -2.35 14.23 3.05
N PHE A 109 -2.12 13.11 2.37
CA PHE A 109 -2.14 11.80 3.02
C PHE A 109 -1.02 11.63 4.05
N GLU A 110 0.17 12.14 3.76
CA GLU A 110 1.34 12.12 4.66
C GLU A 110 1.04 12.87 5.96
N ASP A 111 0.39 14.04 5.91
CA ASP A 111 -0.10 14.76 7.09
C ASP A 111 -1.08 13.93 7.95
N ALA A 112 -1.95 13.15 7.30
CA ALA A 112 -2.93 12.31 8.00
C ALA A 112 -2.26 11.09 8.66
N GLU A 113 -1.32 10.44 7.97
CA GLU A 113 -0.50 9.37 8.53
C GLU A 113 0.33 9.85 9.72
N ALA A 114 0.93 11.04 9.63
CA ALA A 114 1.70 11.62 10.73
C ALA A 114 0.84 11.84 11.99
N LYS A 115 -0.41 12.29 11.83
CA LYS A 115 -1.35 12.44 12.96
C LYS A 115 -1.72 11.08 13.56
N MET A 116 -1.96 10.09 12.72
CA MET A 116 -2.25 8.72 13.13
C MET A 116 -1.09 8.11 13.93
N ILE A 117 0.15 8.28 13.46
CA ILE A 117 1.35 7.79 14.14
C ILE A 117 1.52 8.48 15.49
N LYS A 118 1.42 9.81 15.55
CA LYS A 118 1.55 10.56 16.81
C LYS A 118 0.56 10.10 17.86
N TYR A 119 -0.70 9.85 17.48
CA TYR A 119 -1.69 9.30 18.39
C TYR A 119 -1.26 7.91 18.89
N VAL A 120 -0.91 7.00 17.99
CA VAL A 120 -0.52 5.64 18.37
C VAL A 120 0.72 5.63 19.25
N GLU A 121 1.70 6.49 19.00
CA GLU A 121 2.88 6.65 19.86
C GLU A 121 2.52 7.16 21.25
N ALA A 122 1.70 8.22 21.33
CA ALA A 122 1.32 8.84 22.59
C ALA A 122 0.46 7.92 23.45
N THR A 123 -0.38 7.10 22.81
CA THR A 123 -1.36 6.25 23.50
C THR A 123 -0.92 4.77 23.54
N ALA A 124 0.25 4.41 22.98
CA ALA A 124 0.71 3.02 22.84
C ALA A 124 0.64 2.21 24.14
N GLN A 125 1.15 2.79 25.23
CA GLN A 125 1.19 2.14 26.55
C GLN A 125 -0.21 1.98 27.14
N ALA A 126 -1.05 3.02 27.05
CA ALA A 126 -2.41 3.01 27.57
C ALA A 126 -3.34 2.08 26.78
N CYS A 127 -3.07 1.90 25.48
CA CYS A 127 -3.85 1.07 24.56
C CYS A 127 -3.28 -0.34 24.35
N SER A 128 -2.23 -0.72 25.10
CA SER A 128 -1.49 -1.98 24.91
C SER A 128 -1.08 -2.28 23.47
N ILE A 129 -0.75 -1.23 22.70
CA ILE A 129 -0.26 -1.35 21.32
C ILE A 129 1.20 -1.77 21.35
N SER A 130 1.50 -2.92 20.75
CA SER A 130 2.89 -3.40 20.66
C SER A 130 3.77 -2.42 19.87
N VAL A 131 5.02 -2.25 20.29
CA VAL A 131 6.02 -1.39 19.60
C VAL A 131 6.17 -1.78 18.13
N ARG A 132 6.02 -3.06 17.79
CA ARG A 132 6.02 -3.55 16.40
C ARG A 132 4.97 -2.87 15.51
N VAL A 133 3.80 -2.55 16.05
CA VAL A 133 2.73 -1.87 15.30
C VAL A 133 3.08 -0.39 15.10
N VAL A 134 3.66 0.24 16.11
CA VAL A 134 4.18 1.62 16.01
C VAL A 134 5.27 1.69 14.93
N ASP A 135 6.22 0.76 14.95
CA ASP A 135 7.33 0.71 13.98
C ASP A 135 6.84 0.42 12.56
N GLN A 136 5.82 -0.45 12.41
CA GLN A 136 5.21 -0.69 11.10
C GLN A 136 4.56 0.57 10.54
N LEU A 137 3.83 1.32 11.37
CA LEU A 137 3.18 2.57 10.95
C LEU A 137 4.22 3.60 10.53
N LYS A 138 5.31 3.74 11.29
CA LYS A 138 6.45 4.60 10.93
C LYS A 138 7.11 4.18 9.62
N GLY A 139 7.39 2.89 9.44
CA GLY A 139 7.99 2.39 8.20
C GLY A 139 7.09 2.59 6.97
N GLY A 140 5.76 2.48 7.16
CA GLY A 140 4.77 2.84 6.15
C GLY A 140 4.86 4.32 5.78
N HIS A 141 4.86 5.20 6.78
CA HIS A 141 4.96 6.65 6.59
C HIS A 141 6.26 7.10 5.94
N GLU A 142 7.41 6.52 6.31
CA GLU A 142 8.67 6.77 5.60
C GLU A 142 8.58 6.37 4.11
N THR A 143 7.84 5.30 3.80
CA THR A 143 7.61 4.87 2.42
C THR A 143 6.74 5.89 1.67
N THR A 144 5.66 6.37 2.29
CA THR A 144 4.83 7.46 1.77
C THR A 144 5.65 8.73 1.54
N GLN A 145 6.51 9.10 2.49
CA GLN A 145 7.40 10.26 2.35
C GLN A 145 8.38 10.12 1.18
N ARG A 146 8.99 8.94 1.01
CA ARG A 146 9.85 8.69 -0.16
C ARG A 146 9.08 8.78 -1.47
N LEU A 147 7.84 8.31 -1.50
CA LEU A 147 6.96 8.44 -2.68
C LEU A 147 6.63 9.92 -2.94
N LEU A 148 6.23 10.66 -1.91
CA LEU A 148 5.94 12.09 -1.96
C LEU A 148 7.11 12.86 -2.56
N GLN A 149 8.31 12.64 -2.01
CA GLN A 149 9.55 13.27 -2.47
C GLN A 149 9.75 13.06 -3.98
N LYS A 150 9.68 11.80 -4.44
CA LYS A 150 9.87 11.45 -5.85
C LYS A 150 8.82 12.09 -6.76
N VAL A 151 7.55 12.04 -6.38
CA VAL A 151 6.44 12.58 -7.18
C VAL A 151 6.52 14.11 -7.25
N CYS A 152 6.80 14.76 -6.12
CA CYS A 152 6.95 16.21 -6.06
C CYS A 152 8.20 16.69 -6.81
N ASP A 153 9.31 15.96 -6.76
CA ASP A 153 10.50 16.30 -7.53
C ASP A 153 10.29 16.08 -9.04
N ALA A 154 9.52 15.06 -9.42
CA ALA A 154 9.05 14.89 -10.81
C ALA A 154 8.13 16.05 -11.24
N ALA A 155 7.23 16.51 -10.36
CA ALA A 155 6.40 17.67 -10.61
C ALA A 155 7.23 18.93 -10.89
N LYS A 156 8.26 19.19 -10.05
CA LYS A 156 9.17 20.33 -10.26
C LYS A 156 9.90 20.26 -11.61
N ARG A 157 10.32 19.06 -12.05
CA ARG A 157 11.00 18.86 -13.34
C ARG A 157 10.08 19.06 -14.55
N MET A 158 8.78 18.80 -14.39
CA MET A 158 7.79 18.96 -15.46
C MET A 158 7.13 20.34 -15.47
N ARG A 159 7.35 21.18 -14.45
CA ARG A 159 6.94 22.58 -14.50
C ARG A 159 7.77 23.28 -15.58
N PRO A 160 7.14 23.88 -16.60
CA PRO A 160 7.88 24.68 -17.57
C PRO A 160 8.64 25.77 -16.81
N ALA A 161 9.90 26.00 -17.21
CA ALA A 161 10.58 27.23 -16.86
C ALA A 161 9.62 28.38 -17.19
N GLY A 162 9.42 29.30 -16.24
CA GLY A 162 8.51 30.43 -16.40
C GLY A 162 8.74 31.15 -17.73
N PRO A 163 7.75 31.91 -18.23
CA PRO A 163 7.78 32.51 -19.55
C PRO A 163 9.15 33.19 -19.75
N ALA A 164 9.86 32.77 -20.80
CA ALA A 164 11.05 33.46 -21.25
C ALA A 164 10.70 34.96 -21.29
N GLY A 165 11.48 35.75 -20.55
CA GLY A 165 11.29 37.19 -20.47
C GLY A 165 11.20 37.81 -21.87
N PRO A 166 10.53 38.96 -22.00
CA PRO A 166 10.29 39.56 -23.31
C PRO A 166 11.61 39.71 -24.05
N SER A 167 11.72 39.03 -25.19
CA SER A 167 12.77 39.27 -26.18
C SER A 167 12.49 40.62 -26.86
N GLY A 168 12.67 41.72 -26.14
CA GLY A 168 13.38 42.90 -26.65
C GLY A 168 14.81 42.74 -26.13
N ASP A 169 15.89 42.97 -26.87
CA ASP A 169 16.12 44.06 -27.77
C ASP A 169 17.14 43.59 -28.83
N PHE A 170 16.69 43.39 -30.07
CA PHE A 170 17.59 43.40 -31.21
C PHE A 170 16.99 44.37 -32.22
N GLU A 171 17.18 45.66 -31.97
CA GLU A 171 16.96 46.73 -32.92
C GLU A 171 18.26 46.90 -33.73
N PRO A 172 18.31 46.50 -35.02
CA PRO A 172 19.51 46.63 -35.83
C PRO A 172 19.32 47.80 -36.78
N SER A 173 19.44 49.06 -36.32
CA SER A 173 19.60 50.22 -37.21
C SER A 173 19.84 51.53 -36.44
N ARG A 174 21.10 51.84 -36.13
CA ARG A 174 21.52 53.25 -36.05
C ARG A 174 22.96 53.38 -36.53
N PRO A 175 23.22 53.88 -37.76
CA PRO A 175 24.57 54.28 -38.14
C PRO A 175 24.93 55.63 -37.50
N PRO A 176 26.22 55.88 -37.19
CA PRO A 176 26.66 57.18 -36.71
C PRO A 176 26.91 58.12 -37.90
N LEU A 177 26.24 59.27 -37.89
CA LEU A 177 26.69 60.51 -38.53
C LEU A 177 26.30 61.69 -37.64
#